data_AF-A0A177DVE7-F1
#
_entry.id   AF-A0A177DVE7-F1
#
_cell.length_a   1.000
_cell.length_b   1.000
_cell.length_c   1.000
_cell.angle_alpha   90.00
_cell.angle_beta   90.00
_cell.angle_gamma   90.00
#
_symmetry.space_group_name_H-M   'P 1'
#
loop_
_entity.id
_entity.type
_entity.pdbx_description
1 polymer ?
#
loop_
_entity_poly.entity_id
_entity_poly.type
_entity_poly.pdbx_seq_one_letter_code
_entity_poly.pdbx_strand_id
1 'polypeptide(L)'
;MRVVQGIASAPLETLVTSTVSDMYFVHQRGTRIAVWGCMLASGVLLGQTIAGAIIQNISFEATFGISALIFIPILFGMYFFVVETTYYGPRPTMDKLGVDEKHKSVFELEDDREPYRSQLAIFRGRLSQESFWKNAWKPVPLIAFPAVLFSTIVYGSYFTWLLTISVLSVNIFSAPPYSLNPAQVGLTNLPLLVVALIGSPLSGWTADALAKFMARRNHGVFEPEFRLTLMIPATIFATIGFLGFGMSVSAGYPIVWPLVFMSIHSLSVPFASTASLTYVIDCHPKDANQAFVTINFTKAVFTFIATTYANGIMANIGPRAVFDGITVINLGICALTIPAYIFGKRFRSLVARSSFGKKLSG
;
A
#
# COMPACT_ATOMS: atom_id res chain seq x y z
N MET A 1 -13.48 -18.60 11.18
CA MET A 1 -12.15 -18.67 10.52
C MET A 1 -11.71 -17.33 9.92
N ARG A 2 -12.49 -16.70 9.02
CA ARG A 2 -12.06 -15.45 8.32
C ARG A 2 -11.72 -14.27 9.24
N VAL A 3 -12.47 -14.08 10.33
CA VAL A 3 -12.18 -13.00 11.32
C VAL A 3 -10.82 -13.22 11.99
N VAL A 4 -10.51 -14.46 12.38
CA VAL A 4 -9.23 -14.80 13.02
C VAL A 4 -8.05 -14.62 12.07
N GLN A 5 -8.20 -15.01 10.80
CA GLN A 5 -7.20 -14.77 9.75
C GLN A 5 -6.98 -13.28 9.49
N GLY A 6 -8.04 -12.47 9.52
CA GLY A 6 -7.94 -11.01 9.41
C GLY A 6 -7.17 -10.39 10.58
N ILE A 7 -7.48 -10.81 11.81
CA ILE A 7 -6.78 -10.32 13.02
C ILE A 7 -5.29 -10.71 12.99
N ALA A 8 -4.96 -11.92 12.52
CA ALA A 8 -3.58 -12.38 12.44
C ALA A 8 -2.76 -11.70 11.31
N SER A 9 -3.41 -11.35 10.19
CA SER A 9 -2.72 -10.76 9.03
C SER A 9 -2.54 -9.24 9.12
N ALA A 10 -3.43 -8.52 9.81
CA ALA A 10 -3.38 -7.06 9.89
C ALA A 10 -2.09 -6.48 10.49
N PRO A 11 -1.49 -7.05 11.57
CA PRO A 11 -0.22 -6.56 12.10
C PRO A 11 0.94 -6.72 11.11
N LEU A 12 0.97 -7.81 10.34
CA LEU A 12 2.06 -8.10 9.41
C LEU A 12 2.20 -7.01 8.33
N GLU A 13 1.09 -6.58 7.75
CA GLU A 13 1.12 -5.55 6.70
C GLU A 13 1.55 -4.18 7.24
N THR A 14 1.09 -3.83 8.45
CA THR A 14 1.29 -2.49 9.02
C THR A 14 2.65 -2.33 9.70
N LEU A 15 3.11 -3.37 10.40
CA LEU A 15 4.39 -3.36 11.10
C LEU A 15 5.54 -3.20 10.11
N VAL A 16 5.54 -3.92 8.99
CA VAL A 16 6.64 -3.85 8.02
C VAL A 16 6.81 -2.43 7.47
N THR A 17 5.73 -1.75 7.10
CA THR A 17 5.82 -0.35 6.63
C THR A 17 6.36 0.60 7.70
N SER A 18 6.05 0.35 8.97
CA SER A 18 6.53 1.14 10.09
C SER A 18 8.02 0.89 10.36
N THR A 19 8.44 -0.38 10.35
CA THR A 19 9.84 -0.78 10.53
C THR A 19 10.75 -0.21 9.44
N VAL A 20 10.30 -0.19 8.18
CA VAL A 20 11.06 0.43 7.08
C VAL A 20 11.24 1.94 7.29
N SER A 21 10.23 2.62 7.83
CA SER A 21 10.32 4.03 8.19
C SER A 21 11.33 4.27 9.31
N ASP A 22 11.38 3.37 10.29
CA ASP A 22 12.26 3.47 11.46
C ASP A 22 13.73 3.13 11.13
N MET A 23 13.99 2.17 10.24
CA MET A 23 15.36 1.71 9.92
C MET A 23 16.12 2.59 8.91
N TYR A 24 15.42 3.29 8.01
CA TYR A 24 16.06 3.96 6.87
C TYR A 24 15.94 5.49 6.93
N PHE A 25 16.99 6.17 6.49
CA PHE A 25 17.01 7.64 6.36
C PHE A 25 16.10 8.12 5.22
N VAL A 26 15.57 9.34 5.35
CA VAL A 26 14.57 9.96 4.45
C VAL A 26 14.92 9.82 2.96
N HIS A 27 16.20 9.97 2.60
CA HIS A 27 16.67 9.90 1.21
C HIS A 27 16.66 8.48 0.60
N GLN A 28 16.57 7.42 1.40
CA GLN A 28 16.51 6.02 0.94
C GLN A 28 15.13 5.38 1.13
N ARG A 29 14.22 6.04 1.85
CA ARG A 29 12.90 5.48 2.21
C ARG A 29 12.05 5.15 0.99
N GLY A 30 12.02 6.02 -0.02
CA GLY A 30 11.21 5.83 -1.23
C GLY A 30 11.54 4.52 -1.95
N THR A 31 12.83 4.26 -2.19
CA THR A 31 13.29 3.01 -2.83
C THR A 31 12.96 1.78 -1.99
N ARG A 32 13.11 1.84 -0.66
CA ARG A 32 12.82 0.69 0.23
C ARG A 32 11.33 0.37 0.33
N ILE A 33 10.48 1.40 0.37
CA ILE A 33 9.02 1.23 0.31
C ILE A 33 8.60 0.66 -1.04
N ALA A 34 9.25 1.06 -2.13
CA ALA A 34 8.99 0.47 -3.45
C ALA A 34 9.40 -1.01 -3.52
N VAL A 35 10.52 -1.41 -2.90
CA VAL A 35 10.91 -2.83 -2.78
C VAL A 35 9.90 -3.61 -1.95
N TRP A 36 9.43 -3.07 -0.83
CA TRP A 36 8.36 -3.67 -0.04
C TRP A 36 7.06 -3.84 -0.86
N GLY A 37 6.64 -2.78 -1.57
CA GLY A 37 5.48 -2.84 -2.45
C GLY A 37 5.62 -3.89 -3.56
N CYS A 38 6.82 -4.04 -4.12
CA CYS A 38 7.15 -5.07 -5.10
C CYS A 38 6.98 -6.49 -4.51
N MET A 39 7.55 -6.72 -3.32
CA MET A 39 7.42 -8.00 -2.62
C MET A 39 5.95 -8.32 -2.31
N LEU A 40 5.19 -7.34 -1.80
CA LEU A 40 3.78 -7.51 -1.49
C LEU A 40 2.94 -7.85 -2.75
N ALA A 41 3.12 -7.10 -3.83
CA ALA A 41 2.41 -7.36 -5.08
C ALA A 41 2.76 -8.75 -5.67
N SER A 42 4.04 -9.10 -5.65
CA SER A 42 4.50 -10.40 -6.15
C SER A 42 3.95 -11.57 -5.34
N GLY A 43 3.88 -11.44 -4.01
CA GLY A 43 3.34 -12.45 -3.12
C GLY A 43 1.85 -12.69 -3.35
N VAL A 44 1.06 -11.62 -3.54
CA VAL A 44 -0.38 -11.74 -3.82
C VAL A 44 -0.62 -12.50 -5.14
N LEU A 45 0.09 -12.14 -6.21
CA LEU A 45 -0.12 -12.72 -7.53
C LEU A 45 0.40 -14.17 -7.64
N LEU A 46 1.55 -14.46 -7.01
CA LEU A 46 2.05 -15.83 -6.89
C LEU A 46 1.11 -16.71 -6.07
N GLY A 47 0.61 -16.19 -4.94
CA GLY A 47 -0.34 -16.89 -4.09
C GLY A 47 -1.61 -17.27 -4.85
N GLN A 48 -2.16 -16.35 -5.65
CA GLN A 48 -3.32 -16.62 -6.51
C GLN A 48 -3.03 -17.68 -7.58
N THR A 49 -1.84 -17.64 -8.18
CA THR A 49 -1.44 -18.62 -9.21
C THR A 49 -1.32 -20.04 -8.62
N ILE A 50 -0.65 -20.16 -7.48
CA ILE A 50 -0.47 -21.44 -6.77
C ILE A 50 -1.82 -21.97 -6.27
N ALA A 51 -2.66 -21.10 -5.69
CA ALA A 51 -3.99 -21.48 -5.22
C ALA A 51 -4.86 -22.03 -6.37
N GLY A 52 -4.83 -21.42 -7.56
CA GLY A 52 -5.56 -21.93 -8.72
C GLY A 52 -5.18 -23.36 -9.11
N ALA A 53 -3.88 -23.68 -9.08
CA ALA A 53 -3.38 -25.02 -9.39
C ALA A 53 -3.75 -26.07 -8.30
N ILE A 54 -3.76 -25.67 -7.04
CA ILE A 54 -4.13 -26.55 -5.91
C ILE A 54 -5.63 -26.86 -5.94
N ILE A 55 -6.47 -25.84 -6.19
CA ILE A 55 -7.93 -25.98 -6.24
C ILE A 55 -8.36 -26.99 -7.31
N GLN A 56 -7.66 -27.03 -8.46
CA GLN A 56 -7.98 -27.98 -9.52
C GLN A 56 -7.61 -29.43 -9.20
N ASN A 57 -6.49 -29.67 -8.50
CA ASN A 57 -5.93 -31.03 -8.34
C ASN A 57 -6.35 -31.71 -7.03
N ILE A 58 -6.57 -30.95 -5.96
CA ILE A 58 -6.83 -31.52 -4.63
C ILE A 58 -8.24 -31.13 -4.18
N SER A 59 -8.42 -29.90 -3.70
CA SER A 59 -9.68 -29.35 -3.20
C SER A 59 -9.46 -27.92 -2.69
N PHE A 60 -10.56 -27.17 -2.56
CA PHE A 60 -10.54 -25.83 -1.94
C PHE A 60 -10.02 -25.85 -0.50
N GLU A 61 -10.40 -26.86 0.30
CA GLU A 61 -9.97 -26.98 1.71
C GLU A 61 -8.46 -27.20 1.86
N ALA A 62 -7.86 -27.99 0.97
CA ALA A 62 -6.42 -28.26 0.96
C ALA A 62 -5.58 -27.01 0.72
N THR A 63 -6.13 -26.02 0.01
CA THR A 63 -5.46 -24.72 -0.21
C THR A 63 -5.20 -24.00 1.11
N PHE A 64 -6.17 -24.05 2.05
CA PHE A 64 -5.98 -23.47 3.38
C PHE A 64 -4.96 -24.26 4.21
N GLY A 65 -4.98 -25.59 4.14
CA GLY A 65 -4.00 -26.45 4.82
C GLY A 65 -2.56 -26.18 4.38
N ILE A 66 -2.33 -26.08 3.07
CA ILE A 66 -1.00 -25.79 2.50
C ILE A 66 -0.57 -24.36 2.86
N SER A 67 -1.47 -23.38 2.82
CA SER A 67 -1.14 -22.02 3.24
C SER A 67 -0.73 -21.96 4.72
N ALA A 68 -1.42 -22.69 5.60
CA ALA A 68 -1.09 -22.76 7.02
C ALA A 68 0.29 -23.41 7.24
N LEU A 69 0.62 -24.47 6.48
CA LEU A 69 1.90 -25.16 6.57
C LEU A 69 3.07 -24.24 6.18
N ILE A 70 2.89 -23.36 5.19
CA ILE A 70 3.90 -22.37 4.79
C ILE A 70 4.06 -21.26 5.85
N PHE A 71 2.99 -20.85 6.53
CA PHE A 71 3.05 -19.81 7.55
C PHE A 71 3.80 -20.24 8.82
N ILE A 72 3.77 -21.52 9.18
CA ILE A 72 4.45 -22.05 10.38
C ILE A 72 5.97 -21.76 10.38
N PRO A 73 6.77 -22.19 9.38
CA PRO A 73 8.21 -21.92 9.36
C PRO A 73 8.53 -20.44 9.22
N ILE A 74 7.68 -19.66 8.53
CA ILE A 74 7.84 -18.19 8.44
C ILE A 74 7.67 -17.56 9.83
N LEU A 75 6.71 -18.02 10.63
CA LEU A 75 6.50 -17.53 11.98
C LEU A 75 7.68 -17.86 12.89
N PHE A 76 8.25 -19.07 12.77
CA PHE A 76 9.50 -19.42 13.45
C PHE A 76 10.66 -18.54 13.00
N GLY A 77 10.84 -18.32 11.70
CA GLY A 77 11.86 -17.42 11.17
C GLY A 77 11.68 -15.98 11.66
N MET A 78 10.45 -15.48 11.68
CA MET A 78 10.12 -14.15 12.19
C MET A 78 10.47 -14.03 13.68
N TYR A 79 10.18 -15.05 14.49
CA TYR A 79 10.53 -15.05 15.91
C TYR A 79 12.03 -14.99 16.15
N PHE A 80 12.84 -15.72 15.38
CA PHE A 80 14.30 -15.73 15.57
C PHE A 80 15.01 -14.52 14.95
N PHE A 81 14.61 -14.07 13.75
CA PHE A 81 15.33 -13.01 13.01
C PHE A 81 14.82 -11.59 13.26
N VAL A 82 13.53 -11.39 13.56
CA VAL A 82 12.98 -10.02 13.75
C VAL A 82 13.33 -9.43 15.12
N VAL A 83 13.55 -10.27 16.13
CA VAL A 83 13.97 -9.81 17.46
C VAL A 83 15.34 -9.11 17.41
N GLU A 84 16.25 -9.55 16.53
CA GLU A 84 17.59 -8.94 16.36
C GLU A 84 17.58 -7.56 15.72
N THR A 85 16.48 -7.15 15.06
CA THR A 85 16.40 -5.87 14.32
C THR A 85 15.61 -4.78 15.04
N THR A 86 15.11 -5.04 16.25
CA THR A 86 14.38 -4.04 17.02
C THR A 86 15.36 -3.07 17.69
N TYR A 87 15.55 -1.89 17.08
CA TYR A 87 16.35 -0.80 17.65
C TYR A 87 15.60 -0.15 18.83
N TYR A 88 16.19 -0.20 20.03
CA TYR A 88 15.62 0.38 21.26
C TYR A 88 16.10 1.82 21.53
N GLY A 89 16.85 2.44 20.62
CA GLY A 89 17.41 3.78 20.84
C GLY A 89 16.34 4.89 20.78
N PRO A 90 16.48 5.96 21.59
CA PRO A 90 15.63 7.14 21.48
C PRO A 90 15.74 7.73 20.07
N ARG A 91 14.61 8.01 19.42
CA ARG A 91 14.59 8.77 18.16
C ARG A 91 15.24 10.14 18.42
N PRO A 92 16.21 10.60 17.62
CA PRO A 92 16.65 11.99 17.69
C PRO A 92 15.49 12.87 17.21
N THR A 93 14.78 13.47 18.17
CA THR A 93 13.78 14.50 17.89
C THR A 93 14.50 15.68 17.25
N MET A 94 14.14 16.02 16.00
CA MET A 94 14.65 17.19 15.25
C MET A 94 14.49 18.54 15.99
N ASP A 95 13.71 18.61 17.08
CA ASP A 95 13.58 19.81 17.93
C ASP A 95 14.80 20.05 18.84
N LYS A 96 15.78 19.14 18.91
CA LYS A 96 17.01 19.30 19.72
C LYS A 96 18.28 19.61 18.93
N LEU A 97 18.16 20.11 17.70
CA LEU A 97 19.27 20.69 16.94
C LEU A 97 19.39 22.21 17.14
N GLY A 98 19.09 22.68 18.36
CA GLY A 98 19.62 23.95 18.84
C GLY A 98 21.07 23.73 19.23
N VAL A 99 21.99 24.33 18.47
CA VAL A 99 23.42 24.32 18.76
C VAL A 99 23.65 25.10 20.07
N ASP A 100 23.71 24.40 21.19
CA ASP A 100 24.34 24.91 22.40
C ASP A 100 25.84 24.63 22.31
N GLU A 101 26.57 25.64 21.86
CA GLU A 101 27.99 25.60 21.49
C GLU A 101 28.96 25.48 22.68
N LYS A 102 28.52 25.00 23.86
CA LYS A 102 29.35 24.98 25.09
C LYS A 102 29.39 23.69 25.90
N HIS A 103 28.83 22.58 25.42
CA HIS A 103 29.08 21.27 26.04
C HIS A 103 29.38 20.19 25.00
N LYS A 104 30.68 19.98 24.75
CA LYS A 104 31.18 18.72 24.20
C LYS A 104 31.06 17.64 25.28
N SER A 105 29.86 17.10 25.46
CA SER A 105 29.70 15.74 25.95
C SER A 105 29.21 14.93 24.76
N VAL A 106 30.12 14.15 24.19
CA VAL A 106 29.77 13.00 23.37
C VAL A 106 28.76 12.21 24.20
N PHE A 107 27.49 12.20 23.77
CA PHE A 107 26.51 11.27 24.31
C PHE A 107 26.99 9.88 23.88
N GLU A 108 27.89 9.28 24.66
CA GLU A 108 28.01 7.83 24.75
C GLU A 108 26.64 7.34 25.23
N LEU A 109 25.80 6.97 24.28
CA LEU A 109 24.66 6.11 24.57
C LEU A 109 25.28 4.78 25.01
N GLU A 110 25.37 4.55 26.32
CA GLU A 110 25.51 3.20 26.87
C GLU A 110 24.35 2.37 26.34
N ASP A 111 24.60 1.66 25.24
CA ASP A 111 23.72 0.65 24.69
C ASP A 111 23.83 -0.56 25.62
N ASP A 112 23.01 -0.55 26.66
CA ASP A 112 22.88 -1.65 27.62
C ASP A 112 22.23 -2.82 26.87
N ARG A 113 23.05 -3.55 26.10
CA ARG A 113 22.62 -4.68 25.27
C ARG A 113 22.13 -5.78 26.19
N GLU A 114 20.82 -5.85 26.40
CA GLU A 114 20.22 -6.98 27.10
C GLU A 114 20.65 -8.30 26.42
N PRO A 115 20.93 -9.36 27.19
CA PRO A 115 21.38 -10.62 26.64
C PRO A 115 20.33 -11.20 25.68
N TYR A 116 20.79 -11.84 24.59
CA TYR A 116 19.97 -12.40 23.51
C TYR A 116 18.80 -13.30 23.99
N ARG A 117 18.94 -13.93 25.16
CA ARG A 117 17.87 -14.74 25.79
C ARG A 117 16.77 -13.90 26.44
N SER A 118 17.13 -12.76 27.05
CA SER A 118 16.16 -11.76 27.50
C SER A 118 15.51 -11.08 26.29
N GLN A 119 16.30 -10.85 25.22
CA GLN A 119 15.92 -10.70 23.80
C GLN A 119 14.58 -11.31 23.40
N LEU A 120 14.58 -12.64 23.54
CA LEU A 120 13.58 -13.58 23.04
C LEU A 120 12.38 -13.78 23.98
N ALA A 121 12.28 -13.05 25.09
CA ALA A 121 11.13 -13.20 25.98
C ALA A 121 9.83 -12.78 25.27
N ILE A 122 8.89 -13.73 25.11
CA ILE A 122 7.57 -13.53 24.46
C ILE A 122 6.77 -12.38 25.11
N PHE A 123 7.02 -12.10 26.39
CA PHE A 123 6.35 -11.05 27.15
C PHE A 123 7.40 -10.20 27.88
N ARG A 124 7.74 -9.04 27.31
CA ARG A 124 8.68 -8.06 27.90
C ARG A 124 8.02 -6.98 28.76
N GLY A 125 6.80 -7.22 29.25
CA GLY A 125 6.02 -6.19 29.94
C GLY A 125 5.61 -5.04 29.01
N ARG A 126 5.19 -3.89 29.57
CA ARG A 126 4.81 -2.70 28.79
C ARG A 126 6.06 -1.95 28.30
N LEU A 127 6.38 -2.08 27.02
CA LEU A 127 7.45 -1.31 26.35
C LEU A 127 7.12 0.19 26.18
N SER A 128 5.84 0.58 26.27
CA SER A 128 5.42 1.98 26.26
C SER A 128 4.48 2.26 27.42
N GLN A 129 4.73 3.36 28.14
CA GLN A 129 3.87 3.86 29.22
C GLN A 129 2.62 4.59 28.71
N GLU A 130 2.41 4.66 27.39
CA GLU A 130 1.21 5.25 26.82
C GLU A 130 0.01 4.28 26.84
N SER A 131 -1.19 4.83 27.05
CA SER A 131 -2.42 4.04 27.04
C SER A 131 -2.66 3.42 25.65
N PHE A 132 -2.82 2.09 25.61
CA PHE A 132 -3.16 1.33 24.40
C PHE A 132 -4.35 1.94 23.64
N TRP A 133 -5.40 2.32 24.38
CA TRP A 133 -6.60 2.93 23.80
C TRP A 133 -6.33 4.33 23.24
N LYS A 134 -5.49 5.13 23.90
CA LYS A 134 -5.12 6.45 23.38
C LYS A 134 -4.38 6.31 22.05
N ASN A 135 -3.48 5.32 21.93
CA ASN A 135 -2.75 5.06 20.68
C ASN A 135 -3.59 4.37 19.60
N ALA A 136 -4.58 3.55 19.97
CA ALA A 136 -5.52 2.96 19.03
C ALA A 136 -6.46 4.00 18.40
N TRP A 137 -6.86 5.03 19.15
CA TRP A 137 -7.73 6.10 18.66
C TRP A 137 -6.99 7.26 17.99
N LYS A 138 -5.69 7.45 18.25
CA LYS A 138 -4.84 8.48 17.64
C LYS A 138 -4.83 8.49 16.09
N PRO A 139 -4.82 7.35 15.36
CA PRO A 139 -4.90 7.34 13.90
C PRO A 139 -6.22 7.85 13.31
N VAL A 140 -7.36 7.71 14.00
CA VAL A 140 -8.68 8.08 13.46
C VAL A 140 -8.79 9.59 13.11
N PRO A 141 -8.39 10.51 14.00
CA PRO A 141 -8.28 11.94 13.69
C PRO A 141 -7.40 12.29 12.49
N LEU A 142 -6.38 11.49 12.17
CA LEU A 142 -5.45 11.79 11.06
C LEU A 142 -6.13 11.70 9.69
N ILE A 143 -7.26 10.97 9.56
CA ILE A 143 -8.10 10.98 8.33
C ILE A 143 -8.59 12.38 8.01
N ALA A 144 -8.83 13.22 9.02
CA ALA A 144 -9.34 14.57 8.80
C ALA A 144 -8.31 15.48 8.12
N PHE A 145 -7.03 15.08 8.06
CA PHE A 145 -6.02 15.85 7.35
C PHE A 145 -6.17 15.65 5.83
N PRO A 146 -6.32 16.73 5.04
CA PRO A 146 -6.57 16.64 3.60
C PRO A 146 -5.55 15.80 2.84
N ALA A 147 -4.26 15.86 3.22
CA ALA A 147 -3.22 15.08 2.58
C ALA A 147 -3.34 13.57 2.86
N VAL A 148 -3.69 13.20 4.10
CA VAL A 148 -3.92 11.80 4.48
C VAL A 148 -5.20 11.29 3.82
N LEU A 149 -6.28 12.09 3.83
CA LEU A 149 -7.54 11.76 3.19
C LEU A 149 -7.36 11.52 1.68
N PHE A 150 -6.67 12.43 0.99
CA PHE A 150 -6.38 12.30 -0.43
C PHE A 150 -5.60 11.01 -0.72
N SER A 151 -4.48 10.78 -0.04
CA SER A 151 -3.68 9.57 -0.24
C SER A 151 -4.42 8.30 0.12
N THR A 152 -5.30 8.37 1.13
CA THR A 152 -6.17 7.25 1.51
C THR A 152 -7.17 6.90 0.41
N ILE A 153 -7.82 7.91 -0.18
CA ILE A 153 -8.79 7.69 -1.26
C ILE A 153 -8.08 7.15 -2.51
N VAL A 154 -6.95 7.75 -2.92
CA VAL A 154 -6.22 7.34 -4.13
C VAL A 154 -5.61 5.95 -3.98
N TYR A 155 -4.82 5.71 -2.93
CA TYR A 155 -4.23 4.39 -2.73
C TYR A 155 -5.30 3.32 -2.48
N GLY A 156 -6.32 3.67 -1.68
CA GLY A 156 -7.46 2.81 -1.40
C GLY A 156 -8.21 2.39 -2.66
N SER A 157 -8.51 3.34 -3.56
CA SER A 157 -9.26 3.07 -4.78
C SER A 157 -8.47 2.20 -5.76
N TYR A 158 -7.22 2.56 -6.07
CA TYR A 158 -6.39 1.81 -7.03
C TYR A 158 -6.19 0.35 -6.59
N PHE A 159 -5.95 0.14 -5.30
CA PHE A 159 -5.79 -1.20 -4.75
C PHE A 159 -7.13 -1.97 -4.73
N THR A 160 -8.23 -1.29 -4.37
CA THR A 160 -9.58 -1.88 -4.40
C THR A 160 -9.96 -2.32 -5.80
N TRP A 161 -9.64 -1.53 -6.83
CA TRP A 161 -9.94 -1.88 -8.21
C TRP A 161 -9.09 -3.02 -8.74
N LEU A 162 -7.82 -3.11 -8.34
CA LEU A 162 -6.97 -4.26 -8.65
C LEU A 162 -7.60 -5.57 -8.15
N LEU A 163 -8.02 -5.59 -6.88
CA LEU A 163 -8.66 -6.75 -6.30
C LEU A 163 -10.05 -7.02 -6.91
N THR A 164 -10.80 -5.96 -7.24
CA THR A 164 -12.10 -6.09 -7.89
C THR A 164 -11.97 -6.75 -9.26
N ILE A 165 -11.04 -6.30 -10.11
CA ILE A 165 -10.76 -6.95 -11.40
C ILE A 165 -10.37 -8.41 -11.16
N SER A 166 -9.48 -8.68 -10.21
CA SER A 166 -9.01 -10.04 -9.91
C SER A 166 -10.15 -10.99 -9.47
N VAL A 167 -11.14 -10.50 -8.71
CA VAL A 167 -12.31 -11.29 -8.33
C VAL A 167 -13.28 -11.48 -9.49
N LEU A 168 -13.56 -10.42 -10.26
CA LEU A 168 -14.48 -10.48 -11.38
C LEU A 168 -13.92 -11.31 -12.55
N SER A 169 -12.61 -11.28 -12.77
CA SER A 169 -11.95 -12.02 -13.86
C SER A 169 -12.12 -13.53 -13.72
N VAL A 170 -12.18 -14.07 -12.50
CA VAL A 170 -12.46 -15.50 -12.26
C VAL A 170 -13.81 -15.88 -12.87
N ASN A 171 -14.85 -15.12 -12.57
CA ASN A 171 -16.19 -15.39 -13.11
C ASN A 171 -16.27 -15.15 -14.62
N ILE A 172 -15.62 -14.10 -15.12
CA ILE A 172 -15.59 -13.76 -16.56
C ILE A 172 -14.87 -14.86 -17.37
N PHE A 173 -13.72 -15.33 -16.90
CA PHE A 173 -12.91 -16.31 -17.63
C PHE A 173 -13.43 -17.74 -17.47
N SER A 174 -14.14 -18.06 -16.40
CA SER A 174 -14.83 -19.35 -16.26
C SER A 174 -16.12 -19.44 -17.07
N ALA A 175 -16.72 -18.32 -17.48
CA ALA A 175 -17.90 -18.31 -18.34
C ALA A 175 -17.53 -18.38 -19.85
N PRO A 176 -18.47 -18.79 -20.72
CA PRO A 176 -18.32 -18.62 -22.17
C PRO A 176 -18.14 -17.12 -22.52
N PRO A 177 -17.23 -16.75 -23.44
CA PRO A 177 -16.57 -17.54 -24.49
C PRO A 177 -15.21 -18.19 -24.10
N TYR A 178 -14.70 -17.97 -22.89
CA TYR A 178 -13.35 -18.41 -22.52
C TYR A 178 -13.31 -19.80 -21.86
N SER A 179 -14.31 -20.12 -21.04
CA SER A 179 -14.51 -21.44 -20.40
C SER A 179 -13.23 -22.05 -19.81
N LEU A 180 -12.42 -21.23 -19.12
CA LEU A 180 -11.15 -21.66 -18.55
C LEU A 180 -11.32 -22.48 -17.27
N ASN A 181 -10.42 -23.44 -17.08
CA ASN A 181 -10.34 -24.18 -15.82
C ASN A 181 -9.69 -23.33 -14.69
N PRO A 182 -9.88 -23.70 -13.41
CA PRO A 182 -9.34 -22.93 -12.29
C PRO A 182 -7.81 -22.71 -12.32
N ALA A 183 -7.00 -23.68 -12.80
CA ALA A 183 -5.56 -23.47 -12.92
C ALA A 183 -5.22 -22.48 -14.04
N GLN A 184 -5.92 -22.52 -15.18
CA GLN A 184 -5.76 -21.56 -16.28
C GLN A 184 -6.14 -20.15 -15.84
N VAL A 185 -7.22 -20.01 -15.07
CA VAL A 185 -7.58 -18.72 -14.45
C VAL A 185 -6.47 -18.28 -13.49
N GLY A 186 -5.90 -19.17 -12.68
CA GLY A 186 -4.73 -18.86 -11.84
C GLY A 186 -3.54 -18.35 -12.65
N LEU A 187 -3.24 -18.99 -13.78
CA LEU A 187 -2.14 -18.62 -14.69
C LEU A 187 -2.31 -17.23 -15.32
N THR A 188 -3.53 -16.70 -15.41
CA THR A 188 -3.77 -15.33 -15.90
C THR A 188 -3.11 -14.25 -15.04
N ASN A 189 -2.71 -14.57 -13.80
CA ASN A 189 -2.01 -13.65 -12.91
C ASN A 189 -0.48 -13.60 -13.17
N LEU A 190 0.10 -14.52 -13.93
CA LEU A 190 1.54 -14.52 -14.24
C LEU A 190 1.98 -13.30 -15.05
N PRO A 191 1.26 -12.86 -16.11
CA PRO A 191 1.57 -11.60 -16.78
C PRO A 191 1.51 -10.39 -15.83
N LEU A 192 0.51 -10.35 -14.94
CA LEU A 192 0.38 -9.28 -13.94
C LEU A 192 1.56 -9.29 -12.96
N LEU A 193 2.08 -10.46 -12.61
CA LEU A 193 3.24 -10.62 -11.75
C LEU A 193 4.50 -10.01 -12.39
N VAL A 194 4.76 -10.36 -13.66
CA VAL A 194 5.91 -9.81 -14.40
C VAL A 194 5.82 -8.28 -14.47
N VAL A 195 4.64 -7.76 -14.76
CA VAL A 195 4.42 -6.31 -14.82
C VAL A 195 4.54 -5.66 -13.45
N ALA A 196 4.08 -6.29 -12.37
CA ALA A 196 4.23 -5.76 -11.02
C ALA A 196 5.70 -5.74 -10.55
N LEU A 197 6.48 -6.77 -10.90
CA LEU A 197 7.91 -6.88 -10.60
C LEU A 197 8.73 -5.79 -11.31
N ILE A 198 8.36 -5.42 -12.54
CA ILE A 198 9.04 -4.36 -13.30
C ILE A 198 8.49 -2.98 -12.92
N GLY A 199 7.17 -2.89 -12.76
CA GLY A 199 6.44 -1.66 -12.50
C GLY A 199 6.76 -1.05 -11.14
N SER A 200 6.98 -1.87 -10.11
CA SER A 200 7.26 -1.37 -8.76
C SER A 200 8.62 -0.65 -8.67
N PRO A 201 9.75 -1.23 -9.11
CA PRO A 201 11.03 -0.51 -9.19
C PRO A 201 10.97 0.71 -10.11
N LEU A 202 10.29 0.60 -11.26
CA LEU A 202 10.14 1.70 -12.21
C LEU A 202 9.38 2.88 -11.58
N SER A 203 8.29 2.60 -10.86
CA SER A 203 7.51 3.63 -10.16
C SER A 203 8.31 4.33 -9.06
N GLY A 204 9.14 3.60 -8.31
CA GLY A 204 10.03 4.17 -7.29
C GLY A 204 11.11 5.06 -7.91
N TRP A 205 11.78 4.57 -8.96
CA TRP A 205 12.81 5.35 -9.66
C TRP A 205 12.24 6.61 -10.30
N THR A 206 11.09 6.50 -10.98
CA THR A 206 10.42 7.66 -11.58
C THR A 206 9.93 8.66 -10.52
N ALA A 207 9.48 8.20 -9.35
CA ALA A 207 9.10 9.08 -8.24
C ALA A 207 10.26 9.99 -7.81
N ASP A 208 11.42 9.40 -7.57
CA ASP A 208 12.59 10.12 -7.07
C ASP A 208 13.24 10.97 -8.16
N ALA A 209 13.27 10.47 -9.41
CA ALA A 209 13.78 11.23 -10.55
C ALA A 209 12.93 12.48 -10.84
N LEU A 210 11.60 12.33 -10.82
CA LEU A 210 10.67 13.43 -11.09
C LEU A 210 10.70 14.48 -9.98
N ALA A 211 10.76 14.04 -8.72
CA ALA A 211 10.94 14.91 -7.56
C ALA A 211 12.22 15.76 -7.68
N LYS A 212 13.35 15.14 -8.03
CA LYS A 212 14.64 15.83 -8.21
C LYS A 212 14.60 16.80 -9.38
N PHE A 213 14.00 16.40 -10.50
CA PHE A 213 13.85 17.24 -11.69
C PHE A 213 13.03 18.51 -11.38
N MET A 214 11.87 18.34 -10.72
CA MET A 214 11.00 19.44 -10.33
C MET A 214 11.65 20.35 -9.29
N ALA A 215 12.37 19.80 -8.31
CA ALA A 215 13.11 20.59 -7.33
C ALA A 215 14.22 21.44 -7.97
N ARG A 216 14.95 20.90 -8.96
CA ARG A 216 15.94 21.67 -9.74
C ARG A 216 15.28 22.81 -10.51
N ARG A 217 14.09 22.57 -11.06
CA ARG A 217 13.32 23.60 -11.77
C ARG A 217 12.72 24.65 -10.82
N ASN A 218 12.50 24.30 -9.55
CA ASN A 218 11.97 25.17 -8.50
C ASN A 218 13.06 25.83 -7.65
N HIS A 219 14.15 26.29 -8.28
CA HIS A 219 15.26 26.97 -7.60
C HIS A 219 15.88 26.16 -6.43
N GLY A 220 15.82 24.83 -6.49
CA GLY A 220 16.36 23.95 -5.45
C GLY A 220 15.42 23.69 -4.26
N VAL A 221 14.22 24.27 -4.24
CA VAL A 221 13.24 24.05 -3.16
C VAL A 221 12.38 22.83 -3.46
N PHE A 222 12.49 21.80 -2.62
CA PHE A 222 11.67 20.61 -2.71
C PHE A 222 10.27 20.83 -2.11
N GLU A 223 9.25 20.45 -2.88
CA GLU A 223 7.85 20.49 -2.45
C GLU A 223 7.25 19.07 -2.55
N PRO A 224 6.60 18.55 -1.49
CA PRO A 224 5.99 17.23 -1.50
C PRO A 224 5.00 17.01 -2.66
N GLU A 225 4.35 18.08 -3.12
CA GLU A 225 3.36 18.08 -4.20
C GLU A 225 3.95 17.60 -5.54
N PHE A 226 5.27 17.70 -5.75
CA PHE A 226 5.92 17.18 -6.96
C PHE A 226 5.75 15.67 -7.15
N ARG A 227 5.48 14.93 -6.07
CA ARG A 227 5.20 13.49 -6.14
C ARG A 227 3.84 13.18 -6.77
N LEU A 228 2.86 14.06 -6.62
CA LEU A 228 1.51 13.90 -7.17
C LEU A 228 1.49 13.87 -8.70
N THR A 229 2.51 14.43 -9.34
CA THR A 229 2.69 14.39 -10.80
C THR A 229 2.77 12.95 -11.35
N LEU A 230 3.14 11.97 -10.52
CA LEU A 230 3.06 10.53 -10.86
C LEU A 230 1.64 10.02 -11.07
N MET A 231 0.60 10.77 -10.65
CA MET A 231 -0.78 10.38 -10.94
C MET A 231 -1.14 10.53 -12.40
N ILE A 232 -0.41 11.34 -13.16
CA ILE A 232 -0.64 11.48 -14.60
C ILE A 232 -0.43 10.12 -15.30
N PRO A 233 0.75 9.47 -15.24
CA PRO A 233 0.91 8.15 -15.85
C PRO A 233 0.03 7.09 -15.20
N ALA A 234 -0.18 7.13 -13.87
CA ALA A 234 -1.07 6.17 -13.19
C ALA A 234 -2.50 6.22 -13.74
N THR A 235 -3.05 7.43 -13.91
CA THR A 235 -4.42 7.63 -14.40
C THR A 235 -4.57 7.16 -15.84
N ILE A 236 -3.58 7.44 -16.69
CA ILE A 236 -3.58 7.00 -18.10
C ILE A 236 -3.61 5.47 -18.17
N PHE A 237 -2.69 4.80 -17.46
CA PHE A 237 -2.64 3.34 -17.46
C PHE A 237 -3.89 2.72 -16.84
N ALA A 238 -4.41 3.26 -15.74
CA ALA A 238 -5.64 2.76 -15.14
C ALA A 238 -6.84 2.89 -16.08
N THR A 239 -7.01 4.04 -16.73
CA THR A 239 -8.12 4.32 -17.65
C THR A 239 -8.09 3.40 -18.86
N ILE A 240 -6.92 3.23 -19.48
CA ILE A 240 -6.73 2.31 -20.61
C ILE A 240 -7.00 0.87 -20.16
N GLY A 241 -6.54 0.49 -18.97
CA GLY A 241 -6.74 -0.84 -18.41
C GLY A 241 -8.22 -1.17 -18.18
N PHE A 242 -8.99 -0.29 -17.53
CA PHE A 242 -10.41 -0.53 -17.26
C PHE A 242 -11.26 -0.54 -18.52
N LEU A 243 -11.16 0.51 -19.35
CA LEU A 243 -11.97 0.61 -20.58
C LEU A 243 -11.61 -0.49 -21.57
N GLY A 244 -10.30 -0.75 -21.75
CA GLY A 244 -9.83 -1.81 -22.62
C GLY A 244 -10.29 -3.20 -22.15
N PHE A 245 -10.23 -3.47 -20.85
CA PHE A 245 -10.73 -4.72 -20.29
C PHE A 245 -12.24 -4.87 -20.50
N GLY A 246 -13.04 -3.85 -20.15
CA GLY A 246 -14.49 -3.88 -20.33
C GLY A 246 -14.92 -4.07 -21.78
N MET A 247 -14.29 -3.37 -22.73
CA MET A 247 -14.56 -3.52 -24.16
C MET A 247 -14.14 -4.90 -24.68
N SER A 248 -12.96 -5.39 -24.30
CA SER A 248 -12.44 -6.67 -24.79
C SER A 248 -13.27 -7.87 -24.32
N VAL A 249 -13.73 -7.84 -23.06
CA VAL A 249 -14.64 -8.86 -22.52
C VAL A 249 -16.00 -8.78 -23.20
N SER A 250 -16.55 -7.58 -23.39
CA SER A 250 -17.87 -7.40 -24.04
C SER A 250 -17.89 -7.81 -25.51
N ALA A 251 -16.79 -7.62 -26.23
CA ALA A 251 -16.65 -8.00 -27.64
C ALA A 251 -16.32 -9.50 -27.81
N GLY A 252 -16.02 -10.22 -26.72
CA GLY A 252 -15.60 -11.61 -26.78
C GLY A 252 -14.25 -11.79 -27.50
N TYR A 253 -13.34 -10.80 -27.40
CA TYR A 253 -12.04 -10.90 -28.06
C TYR A 253 -11.18 -12.01 -27.46
N PRO A 254 -10.18 -12.53 -28.20
CA PRO A 254 -9.24 -13.52 -27.67
C PRO A 254 -8.65 -13.09 -26.33
N ILE A 255 -8.46 -14.06 -25.42
CA ILE A 255 -8.07 -13.83 -24.02
C ILE A 255 -6.81 -12.97 -23.84
N VAL A 256 -5.93 -12.95 -24.85
CA VAL A 256 -4.72 -12.12 -24.87
C VAL A 256 -5.06 -10.63 -24.64
N TRP A 257 -6.14 -10.12 -25.23
CA TRP A 257 -6.51 -8.71 -25.10
C TRP A 257 -6.97 -8.32 -23.69
N PRO A 258 -7.93 -9.04 -23.06
CA PRO A 258 -8.23 -8.85 -21.64
C PRO A 258 -6.99 -8.92 -20.75
N LEU A 259 -6.07 -9.87 -20.98
CA LEU A 259 -4.85 -10.01 -20.17
C LEU A 259 -3.89 -8.82 -20.32
N VAL A 260 -3.73 -8.29 -21.52
CA VAL A 260 -2.92 -7.09 -21.76
C VAL A 260 -3.50 -5.90 -21.00
N PHE A 261 -4.81 -5.70 -21.05
CA PHE A 261 -5.46 -4.58 -20.33
C PHE A 261 -5.43 -4.75 -18.81
N MET A 262 -5.61 -5.97 -18.29
CA MET A 262 -5.41 -6.27 -16.86
C MET A 262 -3.97 -5.98 -16.42
N SER A 263 -2.99 -6.30 -17.27
CA SER A 263 -1.58 -6.04 -17.01
C SER A 263 -1.27 -4.54 -17.01
N ILE A 264 -1.84 -3.78 -17.95
CA ILE A 264 -1.72 -2.31 -18.00
C ILE A 264 -2.35 -1.68 -16.74
N HIS A 265 -3.51 -2.17 -16.30
CA HIS A 265 -4.08 -1.73 -15.02
C HIS A 265 -3.16 -2.07 -13.85
N SER A 266 -2.62 -3.29 -13.78
CA SER A 266 -1.66 -3.69 -12.73
C SER A 266 -0.44 -2.76 -12.68
N LEU A 267 0.07 -2.32 -13.84
CA LEU A 267 1.16 -1.36 -13.94
C LEU A 267 0.82 0.00 -13.29
N SER A 268 -0.45 0.44 -13.31
CA SER A 268 -0.86 1.73 -12.75
C SER A 268 -0.76 1.79 -11.22
N VAL A 269 -0.97 0.66 -10.54
CA VAL A 269 -1.10 0.59 -9.08
C VAL A 269 0.19 0.98 -8.35
N PRO A 270 1.39 0.50 -8.77
CA PRO A 270 2.65 0.96 -8.18
C PRO A 270 2.90 2.46 -8.29
N PHE A 271 2.52 3.10 -9.40
CA PHE A 271 2.65 4.56 -9.54
C PHE A 271 1.71 5.30 -8.59
N ALA A 272 0.46 4.85 -8.49
CA ALA A 272 -0.54 5.39 -7.56
C ALA A 272 -0.12 5.26 -6.09
N SER A 273 0.33 4.06 -5.69
CA SER A 273 0.73 3.75 -4.32
C SER A 273 2.00 4.51 -3.93
N THR A 274 3.01 4.53 -4.80
CA THR A 274 4.27 5.23 -4.53
C THR A 274 4.02 6.72 -4.32
N ALA A 275 3.24 7.39 -5.17
CA ALA A 275 2.95 8.81 -4.99
C ALA A 275 2.19 9.08 -3.70
N SER A 276 1.15 8.28 -3.40
CA SER A 276 0.29 8.47 -2.23
C SER A 276 1.05 8.29 -0.92
N LEU A 277 1.84 7.20 -0.81
CA LEU A 277 2.60 6.88 0.40
C LEU A 277 3.74 7.88 0.60
N THR A 278 4.51 8.19 -0.44
CA THR A 278 5.63 9.13 -0.32
C THR A 278 5.17 10.57 -0.08
N TYR A 279 4.01 10.97 -0.60
CA TYR A 279 3.39 12.26 -0.30
C TYR A 279 3.01 12.40 1.19
N VAL A 280 2.46 11.34 1.79
CA VAL A 280 2.07 11.35 3.22
C VAL A 280 3.29 11.42 4.12
N ILE A 281 4.34 10.65 3.81
CA ILE A 281 5.61 10.69 4.55
C ILE A 281 6.18 12.10 4.56
N ASP A 282 6.21 12.75 3.39
CA ASP A 282 6.82 14.07 3.24
C ASP A 282 5.95 15.19 3.85
N CYS A 283 4.62 15.01 3.91
CA CYS A 283 3.72 15.95 4.58
C CYS A 283 3.68 15.78 6.11
N HIS A 284 3.75 14.54 6.62
CA HIS A 284 3.60 14.21 8.04
C HIS A 284 4.69 13.23 8.52
N PRO A 285 5.98 13.62 8.51
CA PRO A 285 7.07 12.71 8.86
C PRO A 285 7.04 12.25 10.33
N LYS A 286 6.52 13.09 11.24
CA LYS A 286 6.39 12.75 12.67
C LYS A 286 5.29 11.71 12.94
N ASP A 287 4.21 11.74 12.15
CA ASP A 287 3.03 10.89 12.33
C ASP A 287 2.84 9.84 11.22
N ALA A 288 3.87 9.63 10.37
CA ALA A 288 3.79 8.79 9.18
C ALA A 288 3.31 7.36 9.48
N ASN A 289 3.80 6.75 10.56
CA ASN A 289 3.39 5.39 10.96
C ASN A 289 1.88 5.34 11.25
N GLN A 290 1.34 6.33 11.97
CA GLN A 290 -0.10 6.40 12.28
C GLN A 290 -0.95 6.71 11.04
N ALA A 291 -0.43 7.54 10.13
CA ALA A 291 -1.06 7.79 8.85
C ALA A 291 -1.13 6.52 7.99
N PHE A 292 -0.11 5.65 7.99
CA PHE A 292 -0.15 4.38 7.27
C PHE A 292 -1.17 3.39 7.82
N VAL A 293 -1.27 3.26 9.15
CA VAL A 293 -2.32 2.45 9.80
C VAL A 293 -3.70 2.88 9.28
N THR A 294 -3.92 4.19 9.24
CA THR A 294 -5.17 4.82 8.82
C THR A 294 -5.49 4.56 7.34
N ILE A 295 -4.49 4.73 6.48
CA ILE A 295 -4.59 4.49 5.03
C ILE A 295 -4.94 3.02 4.78
N ASN A 296 -4.25 2.08 5.45
CA ASN A 296 -4.47 0.65 5.29
C ASN A 296 -5.84 0.21 5.83
N PHE A 297 -6.26 0.73 6.98
CA PHE A 297 -7.60 0.46 7.52
C PHE A 297 -8.69 0.87 6.54
N THR A 298 -8.60 2.09 6.02
CA THR A 298 -9.60 2.62 5.08
C THR A 298 -9.58 1.84 3.77
N LYS A 299 -8.40 1.54 3.22
CA LYS A 299 -8.23 0.64 2.06
C LYS A 299 -8.95 -0.69 2.27
N ALA A 300 -8.78 -1.32 3.44
CA ALA A 300 -9.40 -2.61 3.74
C ALA A 300 -10.93 -2.52 3.76
N VAL A 301 -11.50 -1.44 4.34
CA VAL A 301 -12.95 -1.19 4.33
C VAL A 301 -13.48 -0.99 2.92
N PHE A 302 -12.83 -0.15 2.10
CA PHE A 302 -13.20 0.05 0.70
C PHE A 302 -13.13 -1.26 -0.11
N THR A 303 -12.05 -2.02 0.07
CA THR A 303 -11.85 -3.31 -0.58
C THR A 303 -12.95 -4.29 -0.21
N PHE A 304 -13.30 -4.38 1.08
CA PHE A 304 -14.35 -5.25 1.56
C PHE A 304 -15.71 -4.92 0.94
N ILE A 305 -16.09 -3.64 0.93
CA ILE A 305 -17.36 -3.20 0.33
C ILE A 305 -17.38 -3.52 -1.17
N ALA A 306 -16.35 -3.10 -1.91
CA ALA A 306 -16.31 -3.29 -3.35
C ALA A 306 -16.35 -4.77 -3.74
N THR A 307 -15.52 -5.61 -3.12
CA THR A 307 -15.44 -7.04 -3.45
C THR A 307 -16.71 -7.81 -3.06
N THR A 308 -17.40 -7.40 -1.99
CA THR A 308 -18.67 -8.03 -1.55
C THR A 308 -19.79 -7.79 -2.57
N TYR A 309 -19.90 -6.57 -3.10
CA TYR A 309 -20.98 -6.20 -4.03
C TYR A 309 -20.61 -6.37 -5.51
N ALA A 310 -19.33 -6.47 -5.86
CA ALA A 310 -18.85 -6.49 -7.24
C ALA A 310 -19.54 -7.56 -8.12
N ASN A 311 -19.62 -8.80 -7.63
CA ASN A 311 -20.23 -9.90 -8.40
C ASN A 311 -21.74 -9.67 -8.63
N GLY A 312 -22.45 -9.16 -7.62
CA GLY A 312 -23.88 -8.86 -7.74
C GLY A 312 -24.16 -7.72 -8.71
N ILE A 313 -23.34 -6.66 -8.69
CA ILE A 313 -23.44 -5.56 -9.65
C ILE A 313 -23.14 -6.08 -11.05
N MET A 314 -22.08 -6.86 -11.23
CA MET A 314 -21.71 -7.44 -12.54
C MET A 314 -22.81 -8.31 -13.14
N ALA A 315 -23.53 -9.08 -12.32
CA ALA A 315 -24.66 -9.88 -12.79
C ALA A 315 -25.85 -9.03 -13.28
N ASN A 316 -26.07 -7.85 -12.70
CA ASN A 316 -27.23 -7.01 -13.01
C ASN A 316 -27.02 -6.08 -14.22
N ILE A 317 -25.87 -5.41 -14.30
CA ILE A 317 -25.60 -4.39 -15.33
C ILE A 317 -24.62 -4.86 -16.42
N GLY A 318 -24.04 -6.04 -16.25
CA GLY A 318 -23.09 -6.65 -17.18
C GLY A 318 -21.64 -6.13 -17.04
N PRO A 319 -20.65 -6.84 -17.60
CA PRO A 319 -19.23 -6.53 -17.40
C PRO A 319 -18.83 -5.14 -17.90
N ARG A 320 -19.29 -4.73 -19.09
CA ARG A 320 -18.90 -3.46 -19.72
C ARG A 320 -19.30 -2.27 -18.85
N ALA A 321 -20.57 -2.21 -18.44
CA ALA A 321 -21.08 -1.11 -17.64
C ALA A 321 -20.37 -1.02 -16.26
N VAL A 322 -20.00 -2.15 -15.67
CA VAL A 322 -19.20 -2.17 -14.42
C VAL A 322 -17.84 -1.52 -14.63
N PHE A 323 -17.08 -1.92 -15.64
CA PHE A 323 -15.73 -1.39 -15.87
C PHE A 323 -15.75 0.07 -16.34
N ASP A 324 -16.74 0.47 -17.15
CA ASP A 324 -16.95 1.87 -17.53
C ASP A 324 -17.28 2.71 -16.29
N GLY A 325 -18.15 2.22 -15.39
CA GLY A 325 -18.46 2.87 -14.11
C GLY A 325 -17.24 3.02 -13.20
N ILE A 326 -16.44 1.96 -13.04
CA ILE A 326 -15.18 2.00 -12.28
C ILE A 326 -14.23 3.02 -12.89
N THR A 327 -14.17 3.11 -14.22
CA THR A 327 -13.33 4.11 -14.92
C THR A 327 -13.74 5.52 -14.56
N VAL A 328 -15.04 5.84 -14.62
CA VAL A 328 -15.56 7.18 -14.30
C VAL A 328 -15.27 7.53 -12.84
N ILE A 329 -15.48 6.59 -11.92
CA ILE A 329 -15.17 6.79 -10.49
C ILE A 329 -13.65 7.01 -10.32
N ASN A 330 -12.81 6.21 -10.96
CA ASN A 330 -11.36 6.35 -10.88
C ASN A 330 -10.88 7.69 -11.45
N LEU A 331 -11.44 8.15 -12.58
CA LEU A 331 -11.15 9.47 -13.14
C LEU A 331 -11.58 10.60 -12.19
N GLY A 332 -12.74 10.48 -11.55
CA GLY A 332 -13.20 11.42 -10.52
C GLY A 332 -12.24 11.50 -9.33
N ILE A 333 -11.75 10.35 -8.86
CA ILE A 333 -10.74 10.28 -7.79
C ILE A 333 -9.41 10.89 -8.27
N CYS A 334 -8.99 10.60 -9.49
CA CYS A 334 -7.77 11.17 -10.06
C CYS A 334 -7.88 12.69 -10.23
N ALA A 335 -9.06 13.21 -10.53
CA ALA A 335 -9.32 14.64 -10.60
C ALA A 335 -9.11 15.35 -9.25
N LEU A 336 -9.26 14.65 -8.10
CA LEU A 336 -8.92 15.18 -6.78
C LEU A 336 -7.41 15.47 -6.63
N THR A 337 -6.57 14.93 -7.51
CA THR A 337 -5.12 15.22 -7.51
C THR A 337 -4.85 16.67 -7.91
N ILE A 338 -5.68 17.25 -8.79
CA ILE A 338 -5.54 18.63 -9.25
C ILE A 338 -5.68 19.64 -8.10
N PRO A 339 -6.77 19.63 -7.30
CA PRO A 339 -6.88 20.53 -6.15
C PRO A 339 -5.85 20.19 -5.07
N ALA A 340 -5.46 18.92 -4.88
CA ALA A 340 -4.40 18.56 -3.95
C ALA A 340 -3.04 19.17 -4.36
N TYR A 341 -2.74 19.21 -5.66
CA TYR A 341 -1.52 19.82 -6.20
C TYR A 341 -1.53 21.36 -6.08
N ILE A 342 -2.64 22.00 -6.46
CA ILE A 342 -2.75 23.47 -6.47
C ILE A 342 -2.87 24.04 -5.05
N PHE A 343 -3.70 23.43 -4.20
CA PHE A 343 -4.00 23.92 -2.86
C PHE A 343 -3.22 23.22 -1.75
N GLY A 344 -2.33 22.27 -2.07
CA GLY A 344 -1.54 21.51 -1.09
C GLY A 344 -0.82 22.40 -0.07
N LYS A 345 -0.20 23.49 -0.54
CA LYS A 345 0.46 24.49 0.31
C LYS A 345 -0.51 25.16 1.30
N ARG A 346 -1.71 25.50 0.85
CA ARG A 346 -2.75 26.12 1.69
C ARG A 346 -3.30 25.13 2.70
N PHE A 347 -3.57 23.90 2.30
CA PHE A 347 -4.03 22.85 3.21
C PHE A 347 -3.00 22.56 4.29
N ARG A 348 -1.71 22.44 3.95
CA ARG A 348 -0.64 22.22 4.93
C ARG A 348 -0.46 23.42 5.87
N SER A 349 -0.55 24.64 5.37
CA SER A 349 -0.50 25.86 6.20
C SER A 349 -1.69 25.95 7.17
N LEU A 350 -2.90 25.62 6.70
CA LEU A 350 -4.11 25.57 7.53
C LEU A 350 -4.00 24.52 8.64
N VAL A 351 -3.52 23.31 8.30
CA VAL A 351 -3.31 22.24 9.27
C VAL A 351 -2.29 22.63 10.33
N ALA A 352 -1.15 23.19 9.93
CA ALA A 352 -0.10 23.65 10.85
C ALA A 352 -0.56 24.80 11.77
N ARG A 353 -1.52 25.62 11.32
CA ARG A 353 -2.10 26.72 12.11
C ARG A 353 -3.28 26.28 12.98
N SER A 354 -3.94 25.16 12.66
CA SER A 354 -5.11 24.69 13.39
C SER A 354 -4.75 24.23 14.81
N SER A 355 -5.59 24.58 15.79
CA SER A 355 -5.51 24.09 17.18
C SER A 355 -5.55 22.55 17.25
N PHE A 356 -6.25 21.93 16.30
CA PHE A 356 -6.37 20.48 16.18
C PHE A 356 -5.04 19.80 15.82
N GLY A 357 -4.29 20.35 14.86
CA GLY A 357 -2.94 19.86 14.52
C GLY A 357 -1.94 20.02 15.67
N LYS A 358 -2.02 21.13 16.43
CA LYS A 358 -1.19 21.35 17.62
C LYS A 358 -1.52 20.40 18.78
N LYS A 359 -2.79 19.99 18.94
CA LYS A 359 -3.23 19.01 19.96
C LYS A 359 -2.85 17.56 19.65
N LEU A 360 -2.59 17.22 18.38
CA LEU A 360 -2.17 15.87 17.95
C LEU A 360 -0.66 15.68 17.99
N SER A 361 0.10 16.76 17.77
CA SER A 361 1.57 16.78 17.79
C SER A 361 2.18 16.91 19.20
N GLY A 362 1.39 17.25 20.22
CA GLY A 362 1.77 17.25 21.64
C GLY A 362 1.21 16.02 22.34
#